data_AF-A0A533UBF9-F1
#
_entry.id   AF-A0A533UBF9-F1
#
_cell.length_a   1.000
_cell.length_b   1.000
_cell.length_c   1.000
_cell.angle_alpha   90.00
_cell.angle_beta   90.00
_cell.angle_gamma   90.00
#
_symmetry.space_group_name_H-M   'P 1'
#
loop_
_entity.id
_entity.type
_entity.pdbx_description
1 polymer ?
#
loop_
_entity_poly.entity_id
_entity_poly.type
_entity_poly.pdbx_seq_one_letter_code
_entity_poly.pdbx_strand_id
1 'polypeptide(L)'
;MSENLVKLVEDLIDFGYGDVLRLDAILNALKQGRRLYTSDQRYVDLLVSKHLFPPSADAIEKLRDEIKNLNERFDNEMAGGKFIGITRYKSEGTALILSMFFGLFGFMGFGHRYVGNMVRSLTILYSGWVLLGLNVFNLYPLIASSIFHQETSHSFPFLLQQILQSNLQLNIVTSIVITSLVEI
;
A
#
# COMPACT_ATOMS: atom_id res chain seq x y z
N MET A 1 -13.57 45.01 -18.24
CA MET A 1 -13.25 44.38 -16.93
C MET A 1 -11.77 44.03 -16.77
N SER A 2 -10.95 44.04 -17.84
CA SER A 2 -9.51 43.74 -17.83
C SER A 2 -8.58 44.93 -17.53
N GLU A 3 -9.03 46.17 -17.70
CA GLU A 3 -8.16 47.36 -17.55
C GLU A 3 -7.63 47.56 -16.13
N ASN A 4 -8.43 47.25 -15.11
CA ASN A 4 -7.99 47.32 -13.71
C ASN A 4 -6.95 46.24 -13.38
N LEU A 5 -7.08 45.04 -13.98
CA LEU A 5 -6.13 43.94 -13.82
C LEU A 5 -4.79 44.24 -14.52
N VAL A 6 -4.85 44.86 -15.70
CA VAL A 6 -3.64 45.28 -16.43
C VAL A 6 -2.85 46.28 -15.60
N LYS A 7 -3.50 47.29 -15.03
CA LYS A 7 -2.85 48.27 -14.14
C LYS A 7 -2.26 47.62 -12.89
N LEU A 8 -2.99 46.72 -12.24
CA LEU A 8 -2.50 46.00 -11.06
C LEU A 8 -1.25 45.15 -11.36
N VAL A 9 -1.18 44.53 -12.55
CA VAL A 9 -0.01 43.75 -12.96
C VAL A 9 1.16 44.66 -13.32
N GLU A 10 0.92 45.83 -13.94
CA GLU A 10 1.95 46.84 -14.19
C GLU A 10 2.53 47.37 -12.86
N ASP A 11 1.67 47.70 -11.89
CA ASP A 11 2.08 48.11 -10.55
C ASP A 11 2.93 47.02 -9.86
N LEU A 12 2.56 45.73 -9.97
CA LEU A 12 3.35 44.62 -9.42
C LEU A 12 4.75 44.50 -10.05
N ILE A 13 4.89 44.79 -11.34
CA ILE A 13 6.18 44.79 -12.04
C ILE A 13 7.02 45.98 -11.58
N ASP A 14 6.42 47.18 -11.49
CA ASP A 14 7.10 48.40 -11.06
C ASP A 14 7.58 48.33 -9.61
N PHE A 15 6.79 47.70 -8.73
CA PHE A 15 7.20 47.43 -7.35
C PHE A 15 8.17 46.25 -7.21
N GLY A 16 8.44 45.49 -8.28
CA GLY A 16 9.35 44.34 -8.26
C GLY A 16 8.83 43.13 -7.48
N TYR A 17 7.51 43.00 -7.32
CA TYR A 17 6.90 41.91 -6.55
C TYR A 17 6.56 40.71 -7.43
N GLY A 18 7.44 39.72 -7.45
CA GLY A 18 7.23 38.43 -8.11
C GLY A 18 8.28 38.12 -9.17
N ASP A 19 7.89 37.29 -10.13
CA ASP A 19 8.71 36.86 -11.28
C ASP A 19 8.36 37.73 -12.49
N VAL A 20 9.30 38.61 -12.84
CA VAL A 20 9.16 39.62 -13.90
C VAL A 20 8.83 38.98 -15.25
N LEU A 21 9.48 37.86 -15.60
CA LEU A 21 9.25 37.20 -16.88
C LEU A 21 7.83 36.63 -16.96
N ARG A 22 7.35 36.08 -15.84
CA ARG A 22 6.00 35.52 -15.75
C ARG A 22 4.94 36.62 -15.75
N LEU A 23 5.17 37.71 -15.04
CA LEU A 23 4.27 38.87 -15.02
C LEU A 23 4.19 39.54 -16.39
N ASP A 24 5.31 39.64 -17.12
CA ASP A 24 5.33 40.17 -18.50
C ASP A 24 4.53 39.28 -19.46
N ALA A 25 4.67 37.96 -19.36
CA ALA A 25 3.85 37.02 -20.14
C ALA A 25 2.35 37.15 -19.84
N ILE A 26 1.99 37.34 -18.56
CA ILE A 26 0.61 37.58 -18.12
C ILE A 26 0.09 38.92 -18.63
N LEU A 27 0.89 39.98 -18.55
CA LEU A 27 0.55 41.32 -19.05
C LEU A 27 0.30 41.30 -20.55
N ASN A 28 1.16 40.63 -21.32
CA ASN A 28 1.00 40.45 -22.75
C ASN A 28 -0.26 39.65 -23.09
N ALA A 29 -0.57 38.59 -22.34
CA ALA A 29 -1.80 37.82 -22.52
C ALA A 29 -3.07 38.65 -22.21
N LEU A 30 -3.03 39.48 -21.17
CA LEU A 30 -4.12 40.39 -20.78
C LEU A 30 -4.34 41.51 -21.81
N LYS A 31 -3.26 42.12 -22.33
CA LYS A 31 -3.31 43.16 -23.39
C LYS A 31 -3.92 42.63 -24.69
N GLN A 32 -3.75 41.35 -24.97
CA GLN A 32 -4.34 40.67 -26.12
C GLN A 32 -5.79 40.19 -25.89
N GLY A 33 -6.38 40.50 -24.74
CA GLY A 33 -7.76 40.12 -24.40
C GLY A 33 -7.95 38.61 -24.17
N ARG A 34 -6.86 37.84 -23.97
CA ARG A 34 -6.96 36.41 -23.69
C ARG A 34 -7.31 36.16 -22.23
N ARG A 35 -8.03 35.07 -21.97
CA ARG A 35 -8.25 34.61 -20.59
C ARG A 35 -6.96 34.03 -20.04
N LEU A 36 -6.56 34.49 -18.87
CA LEU A 36 -5.42 33.94 -18.14
C LEU A 36 -5.71 32.49 -17.71
N TYR A 37 -4.67 31.66 -17.68
CA TYR A 37 -4.75 30.32 -17.09
C TYR A 37 -5.08 30.42 -15.60
N THR A 38 -5.77 29.42 -15.06
CA THR A 38 -6.14 29.35 -13.64
C THR A 38 -4.93 29.42 -12.71
N SER A 39 -3.78 28.90 -13.14
CA SER A 39 -2.50 29.03 -12.44
C SER A 39 -2.01 30.47 -12.35
N ASP A 40 -2.16 31.24 -13.43
CA ASP A 40 -1.66 32.61 -13.53
C ASP A 40 -2.61 33.60 -12.86
N GLN A 41 -3.93 33.34 -12.92
CA GLN A 41 -4.91 34.07 -12.12
C GLN A 41 -4.62 33.91 -10.63
N ARG A 42 -4.39 32.68 -10.15
CA ARG A 42 -4.04 32.41 -8.75
C ARG A 42 -2.71 33.05 -8.35
N TYR A 43 -1.75 33.07 -9.26
CA TYR A 43 -0.45 33.68 -9.02
C TYR A 43 -0.56 35.20 -8.81
N VAL A 44 -1.27 35.89 -9.70
CA VAL A 44 -1.51 37.34 -9.56
C VAL A 44 -2.33 37.64 -8.30
N ASP A 45 -3.39 36.88 -8.05
CA ASP A 45 -4.25 37.07 -6.87
C ASP A 45 -3.47 36.94 -5.55
N LEU A 46 -2.56 35.95 -5.48
CA LEU A 46 -1.66 35.80 -4.33
C LEU A 46 -0.69 36.98 -4.18
N LEU A 47 -0.12 37.48 -5.28
CA LEU A 47 0.79 38.63 -5.23
C LEU A 47 0.07 39.91 -4.82
N VAL A 48 -1.13 40.14 -5.35
CA VAL A 48 -1.98 41.28 -4.99
C VAL A 48 -2.37 41.21 -3.51
N SER A 49 -2.82 40.05 -3.04
CA SER A 49 -3.18 39.84 -1.64
C SER A 49 -1.98 39.98 -0.70
N LYS A 50 -0.78 39.59 -1.13
CA LYS A 50 0.41 39.64 -0.27
C LYS A 50 1.05 41.02 -0.19
N HIS A 51 1.01 41.78 -1.29
CA HIS A 51 1.81 43.00 -1.43
C HIS A 51 1.00 44.29 -1.56
N LEU A 52 -0.21 44.25 -2.13
CA LEU A 52 -1.05 45.45 -2.28
C LEU A 52 -2.11 45.58 -1.19
N PHE A 53 -2.58 44.46 -0.63
CA PHE A 53 -3.53 44.44 0.48
C PHE A 53 -3.02 43.55 1.61
N PRO A 54 -1.93 43.94 2.31
CA PRO A 54 -1.44 43.15 3.41
C PRO A 54 -2.59 42.91 4.39
N PRO A 55 -2.95 41.65 4.69
CA PRO A 55 -3.98 41.39 5.68
C PRO A 55 -3.55 42.08 6.98
N SER A 56 -4.45 42.86 7.58
CA SER A 56 -4.16 43.60 8.81
C SER A 56 -3.59 42.64 9.84
N ALA A 57 -2.63 43.13 10.65
CA ALA A 57 -1.97 42.30 11.66
C ALA A 57 -2.98 41.52 12.52
N ASP A 58 -4.11 42.17 12.85
CA ASP A 58 -5.24 41.60 13.58
C ASP A 58 -5.91 40.42 12.85
N ALA A 59 -6.03 40.46 11.52
CA ALA A 59 -6.59 39.38 10.73
C ALA A 59 -5.63 38.17 10.68
N ILE A 60 -4.32 38.42 10.62
CA ILE A 60 -3.29 37.37 10.66
C ILE A 60 -3.25 36.70 12.04
N GLU A 61 -3.37 37.47 13.11
CA GLU A 61 -3.43 36.96 14.48
C GLU A 61 -4.67 36.09 14.70
N LYS A 62 -5.84 36.57 14.28
CA LYS A 62 -7.09 35.79 14.34
C LYS A 62 -7.01 34.49 13.54
N LEU A 63 -6.39 34.52 12.35
CA LEU A 63 -6.21 33.33 11.52
C LEU A 63 -5.24 32.33 12.17
N ARG A 64 -4.17 32.83 12.81
CA ARG A 64 -3.20 32.00 13.53
C ARG A 64 -3.86 31.31 14.73
N ASP A 65 -4.68 32.03 15.47
CA ASP A 65 -5.42 31.48 16.61
C ASP A 65 -6.45 30.42 16.17
N GLU A 66 -7.12 30.66 15.04
CA GLU A 66 -8.03 29.68 14.43
C GLU A 66 -7.29 28.41 13.99
N ILE A 67 -6.13 28.54 13.34
CA ILE A 67 -5.27 27.39 12.97
C ILE A 67 -4.81 26.63 14.21
N LYS A 68 -4.41 27.33 15.27
CA LYS A 68 -3.97 26.70 16.52
C LYS A 68 -5.10 25.90 17.18
N ASN A 69 -6.29 26.47 17.29
CA ASN A 69 -7.46 25.81 17.85
C ASN A 69 -7.91 24.61 17.00
N LEU A 70 -7.85 24.72 15.67
CA LEU A 70 -8.13 23.60 14.77
C LEU A 70 -7.14 22.46 14.95
N ASN A 71 -5.87 22.76 15.12
CA ASN A 71 -4.84 21.73 15.32
C ASN A 71 -5.03 21.02 16.67
N GLU A 72 -5.33 21.78 17.73
CA GLU A 72 -5.66 21.22 19.04
C GLU A 72 -6.95 20.37 18.99
N ARG A 73 -7.97 20.80 18.24
CA ARG A 73 -9.19 19.99 18.02
C ARG A 73 -8.89 18.70 17.26
N PHE A 74 -8.08 18.77 16.23
CA PHE A 74 -7.69 17.61 15.43
C PHE A 74 -6.88 16.61 16.25
N ASP A 75 -5.93 17.09 17.08
CA ASP A 75 -5.15 16.24 18.00
C ASP A 75 -6.04 15.60 19.08
N ASN A 76 -7.03 16.33 19.59
CA ASN A 76 -8.01 15.78 20.55
C ASN A 76 -8.97 14.78 19.90
N GLU A 77 -9.36 14.99 18.64
CA GLU A 77 -10.13 14.02 17.85
C GLU A 77 -9.29 12.77 17.55
N MET A 78 -7.98 12.91 17.30
CA MET A 78 -7.06 11.78 17.16
C MET A 78 -6.84 11.03 18.48
N ALA A 79 -6.84 11.74 19.61
CA ALA A 79 -6.65 11.13 20.93
C ALA A 79 -7.93 10.43 21.44
N GLY A 80 -9.13 10.91 21.05
CA GLY A 80 -10.42 10.38 21.50
C GLY A 80 -11.09 9.37 20.56
N GLY A 81 -10.68 9.31 19.30
CA GLY A 81 -11.31 8.47 18.28
C GLY A 81 -10.62 7.12 18.09
N LYS A 82 -11.34 6.04 18.39
CA LYS A 82 -11.09 4.68 17.90
C LYS A 82 -10.48 4.73 16.50
N PHE A 83 -9.21 4.35 16.37
CA PHE A 83 -8.48 4.29 15.12
C PHE A 83 -9.26 3.46 14.08
N ILE A 84 -10.14 4.08 13.31
CA ILE A 84 -10.39 3.67 11.94
C ILE A 84 -9.20 4.23 11.19
N GLY A 85 -8.06 3.56 11.37
CA GLY A 85 -6.88 3.83 10.60
C GLY A 85 -7.28 3.69 9.14
N ILE A 86 -7.45 4.80 8.45
CA ILE A 86 -7.14 4.83 7.03
C ILE A 86 -5.64 4.58 7.05
N THR A 87 -5.26 3.31 7.03
CA THR A 87 -3.88 2.86 7.04
C THR A 87 -3.25 3.50 5.83
N ARG A 88 -2.58 4.64 6.03
CA ARG A 88 -1.75 5.25 5.00
C ARG A 88 -0.80 4.15 4.59
N TYR A 89 -1.02 3.67 3.39
CA TYR A 89 -0.43 2.43 2.97
C TYR A 89 1.07 2.61 2.91
N LYS A 90 1.78 1.83 3.73
CA LYS A 90 3.21 1.95 3.92
C LYS A 90 3.87 1.51 2.61
N SER A 91 4.21 2.49 1.78
CA SER A 91 5.00 2.42 0.54
C SER A 91 4.79 1.16 -0.29
N GLU A 92 4.11 1.30 -1.42
CA GLU A 92 3.88 0.22 -2.41
C GLU A 92 5.15 -0.58 -2.74
N GLY A 93 6.31 0.09 -2.79
CA GLY A 93 7.61 -0.56 -2.99
C GLY A 93 8.03 -1.52 -1.87
N THR A 94 7.78 -1.18 -0.60
CA THR A 94 8.09 -2.09 0.53
C THR A 94 7.21 -3.33 0.45
N ALA A 95 5.95 -3.19 0.06
CA ALA A 95 5.05 -4.34 -0.08
C ALA A 95 5.41 -5.23 -1.26
N LEU A 96 5.91 -4.65 -2.35
CA LEU A 96 6.39 -5.40 -3.51
C LEU A 96 7.64 -6.21 -3.17
N ILE A 97 8.59 -5.60 -2.46
CA ILE A 97 9.78 -6.30 -1.98
C ILE A 97 9.36 -7.40 -0.98
N LEU A 98 8.43 -7.09 -0.09
CA LEU A 98 7.98 -8.02 0.93
C LEU A 98 7.21 -9.21 0.34
N SER A 99 6.37 -9.00 -0.68
CA SER A 99 5.69 -10.09 -1.39
C SER A 99 6.67 -10.96 -2.19
N MET A 100 7.72 -10.36 -2.75
CA MET A 100 8.81 -11.08 -3.41
C MET A 100 9.58 -11.96 -2.42
N PHE A 101 9.96 -11.44 -1.24
CA PHE A 101 10.61 -12.23 -0.20
C PHE A 101 9.71 -13.37 0.30
N PHE A 102 8.44 -13.11 0.62
CA PHE A 102 7.54 -14.15 1.10
C PHE A 102 7.17 -15.19 0.04
N GLY A 103 7.14 -14.80 -1.25
CA GLY A 103 6.99 -15.73 -2.36
C GLY A 103 8.17 -16.70 -2.47
N LEU A 104 9.40 -16.23 -2.24
CA LEU A 104 10.61 -17.07 -2.25
C LEU A 104 10.61 -18.12 -1.13
N PHE A 105 10.09 -17.77 0.05
CA PHE A 105 9.98 -18.69 1.19
C PHE A 105 8.75 -19.62 1.13
N GLY A 106 7.99 -19.59 0.03
CA GLY A 106 6.84 -20.49 -0.16
C GLY A 106 5.59 -20.07 0.61
N PHE A 107 5.52 -18.84 1.13
CA PHE A 107 4.31 -18.28 1.73
C PHE A 107 3.34 -17.80 0.64
N MET A 108 2.86 -18.74 -0.18
CA MET A 108 1.87 -18.50 -1.23
C MET A 108 0.54 -18.10 -0.58
N GLY A 109 0.22 -16.81 -0.60
CA GLY A 109 -0.99 -16.27 0.04
C GLY A 109 -0.82 -14.86 0.63
N PHE A 110 0.43 -14.40 0.80
CA PHE A 110 0.71 -13.06 1.33
C PHE A 110 0.28 -11.92 0.39
N GLY A 111 0.22 -12.16 -0.92
CA GLY A 111 -0.23 -11.16 -1.91
C GLY A 111 -1.70 -10.74 -1.73
N HIS A 112 -2.56 -11.64 -1.25
CA HIS A 112 -3.99 -11.34 -1.08
C HIS A 112 -4.29 -10.53 0.21
N ARG A 113 -3.31 -10.40 1.11
CA ARG A 113 -3.39 -9.56 2.32
C ARG A 113 -3.53 -8.07 1.97
N TYR A 114 -3.10 -7.70 0.76
CA TYR A 114 -3.13 -6.33 0.24
C TYR A 114 -4.54 -5.85 -0.16
N VAL A 115 -5.54 -6.75 -0.17
CA VAL A 115 -6.94 -6.44 -0.56
C VAL A 115 -7.87 -6.32 0.67
N GLY A 116 -7.32 -6.35 1.89
CA GLY A 116 -8.04 -5.94 3.11
C GLY A 116 -8.62 -7.05 4.00
N ASN A 117 -8.67 -8.30 3.53
CA ASN A 117 -9.15 -9.42 4.36
C ASN A 117 -8.00 -10.30 4.87
N MET A 118 -7.34 -9.81 5.92
CA MET A 118 -6.18 -10.43 6.61
C MET A 118 -6.45 -11.87 7.08
N VAL A 119 -7.70 -12.15 7.50
CA VAL A 119 -8.10 -13.45 8.07
C VAL A 119 -7.99 -14.58 7.06
N ARG A 120 -8.49 -14.38 5.83
CA ARG A 120 -8.49 -15.43 4.79
C ARG A 120 -7.07 -15.84 4.39
N SER A 121 -6.14 -14.88 4.30
CA SER A 121 -4.73 -15.17 3.99
C SER A 121 -4.03 -15.94 5.12
N LEU A 122 -4.40 -15.68 6.38
CA LEU A 122 -3.84 -16.38 7.53
C LEU A 122 -4.33 -17.83 7.60
N THR A 123 -5.60 -18.06 7.24
CA THR A 123 -6.17 -19.41 7.16
C THR A 123 -5.45 -20.29 6.13
N ILE A 124 -5.22 -19.76 4.92
CA ILE A 124 -4.52 -20.49 3.84
C ILE A 124 -3.06 -20.76 4.23
N LEU A 125 -2.42 -19.82 4.92
CA LEU A 125 -1.05 -19.97 5.41
C LEU A 125 -0.94 -21.09 6.43
N TYR A 126 -1.81 -21.06 7.44
CA TYR A 126 -1.82 -22.06 8.51
C TYR A 126 -2.15 -23.44 7.95
N SER A 127 -3.14 -23.54 7.05
CA SER A 127 -3.49 -24.82 6.42
C SER A 127 -2.33 -25.39 5.60
N GLY A 128 -1.58 -24.54 4.88
CA GLY A 128 -0.40 -24.94 4.12
C GLY A 128 0.72 -25.50 5.00
N TRP A 129 1.03 -24.82 6.11
CA TRP A 129 2.06 -25.27 7.05
C TRP A 129 1.66 -26.56 7.79
N VAL A 130 0.39 -26.74 8.12
CA VAL A 130 -0.11 -27.98 8.71
C VAL A 130 0.02 -29.15 7.74
N LEU A 131 -0.36 -28.98 6.47
CA LEU A 131 -0.19 -29.99 5.43
C LEU A 131 1.28 -30.34 5.16
N LEU A 132 2.16 -29.33 5.11
CA LEU A 132 3.59 -29.54 4.93
C LEU A 132 4.20 -30.26 6.14
N GLY A 133 3.85 -29.83 7.36
CA GLY A 133 4.30 -30.46 8.60
C GLY A 133 3.86 -31.93 8.69
N LEU A 134 2.62 -32.23 8.29
CA LEU A 134 2.12 -33.62 8.24
C LEU A 134 2.88 -34.46 7.21
N ASN A 135 3.20 -33.89 6.04
CA ASN A 135 4.02 -34.56 5.03
C ASN A 135 5.44 -34.83 5.56
N VAL A 136 6.11 -33.84 6.14
CA VAL A 136 7.46 -34.00 6.69
C VAL A 136 7.46 -35.00 7.86
N PHE A 137 6.46 -34.96 8.74
CA PHE A 137 6.33 -35.94 9.83
C PHE A 137 6.22 -37.37 9.31
N ASN A 138 5.44 -37.60 8.25
CA ASN A 138 5.30 -38.91 7.62
C ASN A 138 6.55 -39.32 6.82
N LEU A 139 7.26 -38.37 6.20
CA LEU A 139 8.45 -38.64 5.39
C LEU A 139 9.74 -38.79 6.24
N TYR A 140 9.77 -38.17 7.42
CA TYR A 140 10.91 -38.19 8.34
C TYR A 140 11.36 -39.61 8.72
N PRO A 141 10.48 -40.54 9.15
CA PRO A 141 10.91 -41.91 9.47
C PRO A 141 11.43 -42.67 8.23
N LEU A 142 10.93 -42.36 7.03
CA LEU A 142 11.41 -42.97 5.78
C LEU A 142 12.83 -42.52 5.42
N ILE A 143 13.12 -41.22 5.59
CA ILE A 143 14.48 -40.68 5.37
C ILE A 143 15.42 -41.09 6.52
N ALA A 144 14.93 -41.11 7.75
CA ALA A 144 15.73 -41.51 8.90
C ALA A 144 16.17 -42.98 8.80
N SER A 145 15.26 -43.87 8.38
CA SER A 145 15.58 -45.29 8.16
C SER A 145 16.52 -45.52 6.97
N SER A 146 16.46 -44.70 5.92
CA SER A 146 17.40 -44.83 4.78
C SER A 146 18.82 -44.37 5.14
N ILE A 147 18.96 -43.40 6.05
CA ILE A 147 20.27 -42.94 6.55
C ILE A 147 20.84 -43.93 7.59
N PHE A 148 20.00 -44.51 8.46
CA PHE A 148 20.46 -45.45 9.50
C PHE A 148 20.83 -46.84 8.96
N HIS A 149 20.29 -47.28 7.81
CA HIS A 149 20.58 -48.61 7.24
C HIS A 149 21.85 -48.70 6.38
N GLN A 150 22.66 -47.65 6.29
CA GLN A 150 23.92 -47.71 5.54
C GLN A 150 24.99 -48.62 6.20
N GLU A 151 24.72 -49.20 7.38
CA GLU A 151 25.63 -50.17 8.03
C GLU A 151 25.24 -51.66 7.91
N THR A 152 24.07 -52.02 7.38
CA THR A 152 23.72 -53.45 7.26
C THR A 152 23.21 -53.78 5.86
N SER A 153 24.16 -54.22 5.03
CA SER A 153 23.91 -54.99 3.82
C SER A 153 22.91 -56.12 4.13
N HIS A 154 21.87 -56.26 3.30
CA HIS A 154 20.81 -57.30 3.27
C HIS A 154 19.38 -56.86 3.67
N SER A 155 18.81 -55.85 3.00
CA SER A 155 17.39 -55.49 3.19
C SER A 155 16.67 -54.97 1.92
N PHE A 156 16.98 -55.55 0.75
CA PHE A 156 16.24 -55.26 -0.49
C PHE A 156 14.76 -55.70 -0.52
N PRO A 157 14.28 -56.77 0.15
CA PRO A 157 12.88 -57.19 0.02
C PRO A 157 11.88 -56.36 0.84
N PHE A 158 12.33 -55.61 1.86
CA PHE A 158 11.44 -54.85 2.73
C PHE A 158 10.91 -53.57 2.07
N LEU A 159 11.77 -52.85 1.33
CA LEU A 159 11.38 -51.61 0.66
C LEU A 159 10.32 -51.82 -0.43
N LEU A 160 10.40 -52.91 -1.19
CA LEU A 160 9.36 -53.25 -2.18
C LEU A 160 8.03 -53.58 -1.52
N GLN A 161 8.05 -54.28 -0.38
CA GLN A 161 6.83 -54.58 0.36
C GLN A 161 6.17 -53.31 0.92
N GLN A 162 6.96 -52.37 1.40
CA GLN A 162 6.45 -51.11 1.94
C GLN A 162 5.92 -50.16 0.85
N ILE A 163 6.58 -50.10 -0.31
CA ILE A 163 6.11 -49.34 -1.48
C ILE A 163 4.80 -49.93 -2.04
N LEU A 164 4.66 -51.27 -2.05
CA LEU A 164 3.43 -51.90 -2.53
C LEU A 164 2.25 -51.62 -1.59
N GLN A 165 2.49 -51.65 -0.27
CA GLN A 165 1.45 -51.34 0.71
C GLN A 165 1.02 -49.87 0.70
N SER A 166 1.96 -48.92 0.50
CA SER A 166 1.61 -47.50 0.47
C SER A 166 0.77 -47.12 -0.75
N ASN A 167 1.08 -47.68 -1.93
CA ASN A 167 0.30 -47.45 -3.15
C ASN A 167 -1.12 -48.03 -3.05
N LEU A 168 -1.29 -49.19 -2.39
CA LEU A 168 -2.60 -49.80 -2.17
C LEU A 168 -3.48 -48.92 -1.26
N GLN A 169 -2.90 -48.38 -0.18
CA GLN A 169 -3.61 -47.49 0.75
C GLN A 169 -4.03 -46.18 0.07
N LEU A 170 -3.17 -45.61 -0.78
CA LEU A 170 -3.48 -44.37 -1.51
C LEU A 170 -4.69 -44.55 -2.44
N ASN A 171 -4.78 -45.67 -3.15
CA ASN A 171 -5.91 -45.97 -4.05
C ASN A 171 -7.24 -46.18 -3.31
N ILE A 172 -7.20 -46.78 -2.12
CA ILE A 172 -8.40 -46.99 -1.31
C ILE A 172 -8.90 -45.64 -0.78
N VAL A 173 -8.00 -44.80 -0.26
CA VAL A 173 -8.37 -43.48 0.28
C VAL A 173 -8.92 -42.56 -0.80
N THR A 174 -8.30 -42.51 -1.99
CA THR A 174 -8.82 -41.69 -3.10
C THR A 174 -10.18 -42.19 -3.57
N SER A 175 -10.40 -43.51 -3.64
CA SER A 175 -11.71 -44.05 -4.03
C SER A 175 -12.79 -43.74 -3.00
N ILE A 176 -12.51 -43.86 -1.70
CA ILE A 176 -13.47 -43.51 -0.64
C ILE A 176 -13.82 -42.02 -0.70
N VAL A 177 -12.82 -41.15 -0.83
CA VAL A 177 -13.05 -39.69 -0.90
C VAL A 177 -13.87 -39.32 -2.14
N ILE A 178 -13.62 -39.95 -3.29
CA ILE A 178 -14.40 -39.70 -4.51
C ILE A 178 -15.86 -40.16 -4.33
N THR A 179 -16.10 -41.34 -3.76
CA THR A 179 -17.47 -41.83 -3.51
C THR A 179 -18.22 -40.92 -2.54
N SER A 180 -17.58 -40.47 -1.46
CA SER A 180 -18.20 -39.54 -0.50
C SER A 180 -18.44 -38.14 -1.06
N LEU A 181 -17.76 -37.74 -2.14
CA LEU A 181 -17.98 -36.46 -2.81
C LEU A 181 -19.11 -36.52 -3.86
N VAL A 182 -19.45 -37.71 -4.35
CA VAL A 182 -20.52 -37.94 -5.35
C VAL A 182 -21.90 -38.14 -4.69
N GLU A 183 -21.95 -38.49 -3.41
CA GLU A 183 -23.19 -38.67 -2.64
C GLU A 183 -23.68 -37.40 -1.89
N ILE A 184 -23.06 -36.22 -2.12
CA ILE A 184 -23.52 -34.90 -1.65
C ILE A 184 -24.07 -34.09 -2.82
#